data_AF-A0A7C3IJA8-F1
#
_entry.id   AF-A0A7C3IJA8-F1
#
_cell.length_a   1.000
_cell.length_b   1.000
_cell.length_c   1.000
_cell.angle_alpha   90.00
_cell.angle_beta   90.00
_cell.angle_gamma   90.00
#
_symmetry.space_group_name_H-M   'P 1'
#
loop_
_entity.id
_entity.type
_entity.pdbx_description
1 polymer ?
#
loop_
_entity_poly.entity_id
_entity_poly.type
_entity_poly.pdbx_seq_one_letter_code
_entity_poly.pdbx_strand_id
1 'polypeptide(L)'
;MKCLVKTLINTISFIIILGLLIIFAVENNQPAELTYFGITVPCRIYLLVLIPFFVGVVCGNILDIAKRFKLKKEIRRLRRELEKIEESQCHDIR
;
A
#
# COMPACT_ATOMS: atom_id res chain seq x y z
N MET A 1 20.46 -7.68 -5.67
CA MET A 1 19.72 -8.96 -5.66
C MET A 1 18.53 -8.97 -4.68
N LYS A 2 18.73 -8.70 -3.37
CA LYS A 2 17.65 -8.74 -2.35
C LYS A 2 16.43 -7.84 -2.63
N CYS A 3 16.65 -6.63 -3.18
CA CYS A 3 15.56 -5.72 -3.56
C CYS A 3 14.68 -6.28 -4.68
N LEU A 4 15.32 -6.83 -5.73
CA LEU A 4 14.62 -7.42 -6.88
C LEU A 4 13.82 -8.65 -6.48
N VAL A 5 14.40 -9.54 -5.66
CA VAL A 5 13.72 -10.72 -5.11
C VAL A 5 12.51 -10.32 -4.27
N LYS A 6 12.62 -9.28 -3.43
CA LYS A 6 11.50 -8.79 -2.61
C LYS A 6 10.36 -8.25 -3.47
N THR A 7 10.67 -7.50 -4.53
CA THR A 7 9.65 -7.01 -5.47
C THR A 7 8.98 -8.17 -6.20
N LEU A 8 9.74 -9.17 -6.68
CA LEU A 8 9.19 -10.34 -7.35
C LEU A 8 8.25 -11.14 -6.44
N ILE A 9 8.66 -11.43 -5.20
CA ILE A 9 7.83 -12.15 -4.23
C ILE A 9 6.53 -11.37 -3.99
N ASN A 10 6.60 -10.06 -3.79
CA ASN A 10 5.42 -9.24 -3.56
C ASN A 10 4.46 -9.25 -4.75
N THR A 11 4.98 -9.12 -5.99
CA THR A 11 4.16 -9.17 -7.21
C THR A 11 3.54 -10.55 -7.41
N ILE A 12 4.30 -11.63 -7.20
CA ILE A 12 3.78 -13.00 -7.33
C ILE A 12 2.68 -13.26 -6.29
N SER A 13 2.93 -12.92 -5.02
CA SER A 13 1.91 -13.05 -3.97
C SER A 13 0.65 -12.26 -4.30
N PHE A 14 0.78 -11.04 -4.83
CA PHE A 14 -0.36 -10.24 -5.24
C PHE A 14 -1.16 -10.91 -6.37
N ILE A 15 -0.49 -11.44 -7.40
CA ILE A 15 -1.14 -12.15 -8.50
C ILE A 15 -1.87 -13.40 -8.00
N ILE A 16 -1.26 -14.18 -7.10
CA ILE A 16 -1.88 -15.37 -6.51
C ILE A 16 -3.14 -14.98 -5.73
N ILE A 17 -3.05 -13.97 -4.85
CA ILE A 17 -4.20 -13.50 -4.07
C ILE A 17 -5.31 -13.01 -5.00
N LEU A 18 -4.97 -12.24 -6.04
CA LEU A 18 -5.95 -11.75 -7.00
C LEU A 18 -6.62 -12.90 -7.76
N GLY A 19 -5.86 -13.92 -8.18
CA GLY A 19 -6.39 -15.13 -8.80
C GLY A 19 -7.36 -15.87 -7.88
N LEU A 20 -7.01 -16.02 -6.59
CA LEU A 20 -7.91 -16.63 -5.60
C LEU A 20 -9.20 -15.83 -5.42
N LEU A 21 -9.13 -14.50 -5.41
CA LEU A 21 -10.31 -13.64 -5.31
C LEU A 21 -11.21 -13.75 -6.54
N ILE A 22 -10.62 -13.87 -7.73
CA ILE A 22 -11.38 -14.09 -8.97
C ILE A 22 -12.09 -15.44 -8.92
N ILE A 23 -11.38 -16.52 -8.56
CA ILE A 23 -11.97 -17.86 -8.41
C ILE A 23 -13.09 -17.82 -7.37
N PHE A 24 -12.84 -17.21 -6.22
CA PHE A 24 -13.86 -17.03 -5.19
C PHE A 24 -15.09 -16.30 -5.73
N ALA A 25 -14.91 -15.23 -6.50
CA ALA A 25 -16.01 -14.45 -7.06
C ALA A 25 -16.85 -15.24 -8.07
N VAL A 26 -16.20 -16.05 -8.90
CA VAL A 26 -16.86 -16.92 -9.88
C VAL A 26 -17.65 -18.03 -9.19
N GLU A 27 -16.99 -18.78 -8.30
CA GLU A 27 -17.59 -19.92 -7.59
C GLU A 27 -18.68 -19.48 -6.60
N ASN A 28 -18.57 -18.27 -6.05
CA ASN A 28 -19.52 -17.71 -5.08
C ASN A 28 -20.35 -16.57 -5.68
N ASN A 29 -20.74 -16.70 -6.96
CA ASN A 29 -21.62 -15.73 -7.63
C ASN A 29 -23.10 -15.88 -7.26
N GLN A 30 -23.36 -16.19 -5.99
CA GLN A 30 -24.70 -16.38 -5.44
C GLN A 30 -25.25 -15.07 -4.85
N PRO A 31 -26.57 -14.83 -4.95
CA PRO A 31 -27.21 -13.71 -4.29
C PRO A 31 -27.15 -13.90 -2.78
N ALA A 32 -26.98 -12.79 -2.06
CA ALA A 32 -27.02 -12.69 -0.62
C ALA A 32 -27.83 -11.46 -0.23
N GLU A 33 -28.55 -11.56 0.88
CA GLU A 33 -29.31 -10.46 1.43
C GLU A 33 -28.52 -9.85 2.59
N LEU A 34 -28.23 -8.55 2.48
CA LEU A 34 -27.57 -7.80 3.54
C LEU A 34 -28.60 -6.98 4.28
N THR A 35 -28.86 -7.34 5.54
CA THR A 35 -29.73 -6.57 6.42
C THR A 35 -28.89 -5.66 7.29
N TYR A 36 -29.02 -4.34 7.08
CA TYR A 36 -28.36 -3.31 7.87
C TYR A 36 -29.39 -2.31 8.38
N PHE A 37 -29.43 -2.07 9.69
CA PHE A 37 -30.36 -1.12 10.33
C PHE A 37 -31.84 -1.32 9.91
N GLY A 38 -32.26 -2.57 9.67
CA GLY A 38 -33.62 -2.89 9.24
C GLY A 38 -33.89 -2.76 7.73
N ILE A 39 -32.89 -2.38 6.93
CA ILE A 39 -32.97 -2.32 5.47
C ILE A 39 -32.28 -3.55 4.88
N THR A 40 -33.01 -4.32 4.07
CA THR A 40 -32.46 -5.47 3.34
C THR A 40 -32.08 -5.05 1.92
N VAL A 41 -30.82 -5.24 1.56
CA VAL A 41 -30.30 -4.93 0.23
C VAL A 41 -29.79 -6.22 -0.43
N PRO A 42 -30.27 -6.56 -1.64
CA PRO A 42 -29.73 -7.67 -2.39
C PRO A 42 -28.31 -7.33 -2.86
N CYS A 43 -27.38 -8.24 -2.60
CA CYS A 43 -25.96 -8.12 -2.87
C CYS A 43 -25.43 -9.47 -3.36
N ARG A 44 -24.24 -9.52 -3.97
CA ARG A 44 -23.57 -10.79 -4.28
C ARG A 44 -22.46 -11.03 -3.28
N ILE A 45 -22.28 -12.27 -2.83
CA ILE A 45 -21.32 -12.60 -1.76
C ILE A 45 -19.92 -12.08 -2.06
N TYR A 46 -19.47 -12.18 -3.31
CA TYR A 46 -18.14 -11.73 -3.70
C TYR A 46 -17.89 -10.25 -3.42
N LEU A 47 -18.91 -9.39 -3.46
CA LEU A 47 -18.76 -7.95 -3.20
C LEU A 47 -18.32 -7.68 -1.76
N LEU A 48 -18.76 -8.49 -0.81
CA LEU A 48 -18.40 -8.38 0.60
C LEU A 48 -16.91 -8.66 0.85
N VAL A 49 -16.27 -9.40 -0.05
CA VAL A 49 -14.83 -9.71 0.04
C VAL A 49 -14.01 -8.77 -0.83
N LEU A 50 -14.46 -8.52 -2.07
CA LEU A 50 -13.73 -7.67 -3.01
C LEU A 50 -13.66 -6.20 -2.52
N ILE A 51 -14.76 -5.64 -2.01
CA ILE A 51 -14.78 -4.22 -1.62
C ILE A 51 -13.76 -3.94 -0.50
N PRO A 52 -13.76 -4.65 0.65
CA PRO A 52 -12.75 -4.45 1.68
C PRO A 52 -11.33 -4.72 1.20
N PHE A 53 -11.14 -5.71 0.31
CA PHE A 53 -9.83 -5.98 -0.28
C PHE A 53 -9.31 -4.77 -1.07
N PHE A 54 -10.12 -4.21 -1.98
CA PHE A 54 -9.74 -3.03 -2.76
C PHE A 54 -9.50 -1.82 -1.86
N VAL A 55 -10.33 -1.61 -0.84
CA VAL A 55 -10.10 -0.55 0.16
C VAL A 55 -8.75 -0.75 0.84
N GLY A 56 -8.42 -1.98 1.25
CA GLY A 56 -7.12 -2.32 1.83
C GLY A 56 -5.94 -2.03 0.89
N VAL A 57 -6.07 -2.38 -0.40
CA VAL A 57 -5.05 -2.09 -1.41
C VAL A 57 -4.86 -0.58 -1.58
N VAL A 58 -5.94 0.20 -1.71
CA VAL A 58 -5.88 1.65 -1.87
C VAL A 58 -5.27 2.30 -0.64
N CYS A 59 -5.75 1.97 0.57
CA CYS A 59 -5.21 2.48 1.82
C CYS A 59 -3.74 2.13 2.01
N GLY A 60 -3.34 0.89 1.70
CA GLY A 60 -1.96 0.45 1.76
C GLY A 60 -1.03 1.26 0.86
N ASN A 61 -1.45 1.55 -0.37
CA ASN A 61 -0.69 2.37 -1.31
C ASN A 61 -0.55 3.82 -0.82
N ILE A 62 -1.63 4.41 -0.32
CA ILE A 62 -1.61 5.77 0.25
C ILE A 62 -0.61 5.86 1.41
N LEU A 63 -0.61 4.88 2.31
CA LEU A 63 0.33 4.82 3.43
C LEU A 63 1.79 4.67 2.97
N ASP A 64 2.07 3.86 1.94
CA ASP A 64 3.43 3.72 1.39
C ASP A 64 3.93 5.03 0.78
N ILE A 65 3.07 5.70 0.00
CA ILE A 65 3.35 7.02 -0.57
C ILE A 65 3.67 8.02 0.54
N ALA A 66 2.86 8.09 1.59
CA ALA A 66 3.08 8.98 2.73
C ALA A 66 4.42 8.71 3.43
N LYS A 67 4.80 7.43 3.62
CA LYS A 67 6.11 7.05 4.18
C LYS A 67 7.26 7.52 3.30
N ARG A 68 7.15 7.35 1.98
CA ARG A 68 8.18 7.82 1.03
C ARG A 68 8.33 9.33 1.04
N PHE A 69 7.23 10.08 1.16
CA PHE A 69 7.28 11.54 1.30
C PHE A 69 8.02 11.97 2.57
N LYS A 70 7.71 11.34 3.72
CA LYS A 70 8.44 11.60 4.97
C LYS A 70 9.93 11.27 4.83
N LEU A 71 10.25 10.12 4.25
CA LEU A 71 11.64 9.69 4.05
C LEU A 71 12.41 10.65 3.12
N LYS A 72 11.77 11.11 2.03
CA LYS A 72 12.37 12.09 1.11
C LYS A 72 12.61 13.44 1.77
N LYS A 73 11.69 13.88 2.65
CA LYS A 73 11.85 15.10 3.45
C LYS A 73 13.06 14.98 4.39
N GLU A 74 13.20 13.84 5.06
CA GLU A 74 14.30 13.58 5.98
C GLU A 74 15.64 13.54 5.24
N ILE A 75 15.74 12.85 4.11
CA ILE A 75 16.94 12.85 3.26
C ILE A 75 17.34 14.28 2.86
N ARG A 76 16.38 15.14 2.50
CA ARG A 76 16.67 16.54 2.13
C ARG A 76 17.15 17.36 3.33
N ARG A 77 16.62 17.09 4.52
CA ARG A 77 17.06 17.73 5.76
C ARG A 77 18.50 17.33 6.09
N LEU A 78 18.80 16.03 6.15
CA LEU A 78 20.15 15.55 6.46
C LEU A 78 21.19 16.06 5.47
N ARG A 79 20.87 16.11 4.17
CA ARG A 79 21.79 16.68 3.16
C ARG A 79 22.12 18.15 3.41
N ARG A 80 21.15 18.97 3.82
CA ARG A 80 21.38 20.39 4.16
C ARG A 80 22.18 20.55 5.46
N GLU A 81 22.00 19.66 6.42
CA GLU A 81 22.78 19.68 7.67
C GLU A 81 24.25 19.33 7.40
N LEU A 82 24.52 18.35 6.53
CA LEU A 82 25.87 18.02 6.07
C LEU A 82 26.55 19.20 5.37
N GLU A 83 25.88 19.84 4.42
CA GLU A 83 26.40 21.00 3.67
C GLU A 83 26.80 22.15 4.61
N LYS A 84 25.97 22.44 5.62
CA LYS A 84 26.28 23.46 6.63
C LYS A 84 27.48 23.10 7.50
N ILE A 85 27.61 21.82 7.88
CA ILE A 85 28.75 21.36 8.67
C ILE A 85 30.04 21.51 7.86
N GLU A 86 30.04 21.09 6.60
CA GLU A 86 31.19 21.25 5.68
C GLU A 86 31.60 22.73 5.50
N GLU A 87 30.64 23.63 5.32
CA GLU A 87 30.89 25.08 5.25
C GLU A 87 31.53 25.63 6.54
N SER A 88 31.05 25.20 7.71
CA SER A 88 31.59 25.65 9.00
C SER A 88 33.00 25.11 9.29
N GLN A 89 33.33 23.89 8.88
CA GLN A 89 34.68 23.33 9.04
C GLN A 89 35.72 24.02 8.13
N CYS A 90 35.31 24.47 6.94
CA CYS A 90 36.19 25.21 6.03
C CYS A 90 36.51 26.63 6.55
N HIS A 91 35.61 27.23 7.34
CA HIS A 91 35.83 28.54 7.96
C HIS A 91 36.83 28.51 9.12
N ASP A 92 36.92 27.42 9.90
CA ASP A 92 37.86 27.30 11.03
C ASP A 92 39.31 26.98 10.62
N ILE A 93 39.55 26.56 9.37
CA ILE A 93 40.90 26.22 8.86
C ILE A 93 41.60 27.44 8.21
N ARG A 94 40.89 28.54 8.00
CA ARG A 94 41.41 29.78 7.39
C ARG A 94 41.65 30.88 8.41
#